data_AF-A0A420YQK1-F1
#
_entry.id   AF-A0A420YQK1-F1
#
_cell.length_a   1.000
_cell.length_b   1.000
_cell.length_c   1.000
_cell.angle_alpha   90.00
_cell.angle_beta   90.00
_cell.angle_gamma   90.00
#
_symmetry.space_group_name_H-M   'P 1'
#
loop_
_entity.id
_entity.type
_entity.pdbx_description
1 polymer ?
#
loop_
_entity_poly.entity_id
_entity_poly.type
_entity_poly.pdbx_seq_one_letter_code
_entity_poly.pdbx_strand_id
1 'polypeptide(L)' 'MITMKDIVLEGHPALRKRAEKISFPLSDDLQHLAKEMLEFLHNSQDEEIAAKYELRAGVGLAAPQLGKEIQMIALLIPG' A
#
# COMPACT_ATOMS: atom_id res chain seq x y z
N MET A 1 -8.85 2.76 -5.24
CA MET A 1 -8.54 3.46 -3.97
C MET A 1 -8.47 2.45 -2.84
N ILE A 2 -7.29 2.30 -2.26
CA ILE A 2 -7.03 1.46 -1.09
C ILE A 2 -7.59 2.12 0.17
N THR A 3 -8.14 1.32 1.08
CA THR A 3 -8.65 1.73 2.40
C THR A 3 -8.13 0.80 3.49
N MET A 4 -8.49 1.07 4.76
CA MET A 4 -8.13 0.18 5.87
C MET A 4 -8.67 -1.26 5.74
N LYS A 5 -9.72 -1.47 4.93
CA LYS A 5 -10.29 -2.80 4.67
C LYS A 5 -9.39 -3.68 3.79
N ASP A 6 -8.56 -3.04 2.98
CA ASP A 6 -7.63 -3.71 2.07
C ASP A 6 -6.30 -4.04 2.76
N ILE A 7 -6.05 -3.45 3.94
CA ILE A 7 -4.84 -3.69 4.73
C ILE A 7 -5.04 -4.91 5.62
N VAL A 8 -4.24 -5.94 5.40
CA VAL A 8 -4.26 -7.15 6.22
C VAL A 8 -3.68 -6.88 7.60
N LEU A 9 -4.27 -7.50 8.62
CA LEU A 9 -3.87 -7.35 10.01
C LEU A 9 -2.84 -8.42 10.43
N GLU A 10 -2.27 -8.23 11.62
CA GLU A 10 -1.34 -9.19 12.22
C GLU A 10 -1.94 -10.61 12.25
N GLY A 11 -1.11 -11.60 11.95
CA GLY A 11 -1.52 -13.00 11.77
C GLY A 11 -1.76 -13.41 10.32
N HIS A 12 -1.95 -12.45 9.40
CA HIS A 12 -2.10 -12.79 7.98
C HIS A 12 -0.80 -13.37 7.38
N PRO A 13 -0.82 -14.52 6.66
CA PRO A 13 0.38 -15.20 6.16
C PRO A 13 1.29 -14.33 5.27
N ALA A 14 0.68 -13.43 4.47
CA ALA A 14 1.43 -12.52 3.60
C ALA A 14 2.44 -11.63 4.37
N LEU A 15 2.19 -11.33 5.64
CA LEU A 15 3.09 -10.52 6.47
C LEU A 15 4.33 -11.28 6.97
N ARG A 16 4.37 -12.61 6.83
CA ARG A 16 5.47 -13.47 7.29
C ARG A 16 6.20 -14.18 6.16
N LYS A 17 5.59 -14.29 4.99
CA LYS A 17 6.22 -14.88 3.81
C LYS A 17 7.19 -13.91 3.16
N ARG A 18 8.20 -14.48 2.50
CA ARG A 18 9.13 -13.70 1.65
C ARG A 18 8.41 -13.31 0.38
N ALA A 19 8.31 -12.01 0.13
CA ALA A 19 7.73 -11.49 -1.10
C ALA A 19 8.59 -11.83 -2.33
N GLU A 20 7.92 -12.10 -3.45
CA GLU A 20 8.54 -12.48 -4.72
C GLU A 20 9.08 -11.26 -5.48
N LYS A 21 10.16 -11.48 -6.23
CA LYS A 21 10.74 -10.42 -7.07
C LYS A 21 9.80 -10.12 -8.25
N ILE A 22 9.59 -8.84 -8.53
CA ILE A 22 8.89 -8.40 -9.75
C ILE A 22 9.87 -8.28 -10.92
N SER A 23 9.40 -8.53 -12.13
CA SER A 23 10.16 -8.36 -13.37
C SER A 23 9.91 -6.97 -13.98
N PHE A 24 10.90 -6.48 -14.72
CA PHE A 24 10.79 -5.25 -15.50
C PHE A 24 10.79 -5.55 -17.01
N PRO A 25 10.08 -4.77 -17.84
CA PRO A 25 9.20 -3.65 -17.47
C PRO A 25 7.97 -4.10 -16.66
N LEU A 26 7.41 -3.21 -15.85
CA LEU A 26 6.22 -3.51 -15.05
C LEU A 26 5.01 -3.69 -15.96
N SER A 27 4.17 -4.70 -15.68
CA SER A 27 2.85 -4.80 -16.28
C SER A 27 1.96 -3.63 -15.87
N ASP A 28 0.91 -3.38 -16.65
CA ASP A 28 -0.06 -2.31 -16.36
C ASP A 28 -0.70 -2.47 -14.97
N ASP A 29 -0.98 -3.71 -14.56
CA ASP A 29 -1.53 -4.01 -13.23
C ASP A 29 -0.57 -3.63 -12.10
N LEU A 30 0.73 -3.90 -12.27
CA LEU A 30 1.74 -3.54 -11.28
C LEU A 30 1.96 -2.02 -11.23
N GLN A 31 1.90 -1.35 -12.37
CA GLN A 31 1.95 0.11 -12.42
C GLN A 31 0.72 0.74 -11.77
N HIS A 32 -0.47 0.16 -11.98
CA HIS A 32 -1.70 0.61 -11.35
C HIS A 32 -1.62 0.46 -9.83
N LEU A 33 -1.23 -0.72 -9.34
CA LEU A 33 -1.05 -0.97 -7.91
C LEU A 33 -0.07 0.02 -7.27
N ALA A 34 1.07 0.28 -7.91
CA ALA A 34 2.06 1.23 -7.40
C ALA A 34 1.46 2.65 -7.24
N LYS A 35 0.63 3.08 -8.20
CA LYS A 35 -0.07 4.36 -8.13
C LYS A 35 -1.11 4.39 -7.01
N GLU A 36 -1.91 3.33 -6.86
CA GLU A 36 -2.90 3.24 -5.77
C GLU A 36 -2.23 3.23 -4.38
N MET A 37 -1.08 2.56 -4.24
CA MET A 37 -0.34 2.54 -2.98
C MET A 37 0.17 3.93 -2.59
N LEU A 38 0.64 4.72 -3.57
CA LEU A 38 1.07 6.10 -3.33
C LEU A 38 -0.12 7.03 -3.07
N GLU A 39 -1.23 6.86 -3.81
CA GLU A 39 -2.47 7.59 -3.60
C GLU A 39 -3.02 7.36 -2.18
N PHE A 40 -2.98 6.13 -1.67
CA PHE A 40 -3.33 5.85 -0.27
C PHE A 40 -2.51 6.67 0.71
N LEU A 41 -1.19 6.80 0.50
CA LEU A 41 -0.35 7.57 1.42
C LEU A 41 -0.74 9.06 1.40
N HIS A 42 -0.94 9.66 0.22
CA HIS A 42 -1.45 11.02 0.10
C HIS A 42 -2.79 11.20 0.82
N ASN A 43 -3.75 10.33 0.53
CA ASN A 43 -5.09 10.37 1.12
C ASN A 43 -5.07 10.13 2.63
N SER A 44 -4.16 9.30 3.14
CA SER A 44 -4.02 9.02 4.57
C SER A 44 -3.41 10.18 5.36
N GLN A 45 -2.64 11.05 4.69
CA GLN A 45 -1.99 12.22 5.28
C GLN A 45 -2.82 13.51 5.13
N ASP A 46 -3.80 13.52 4.22
CA ASP A 46 -4.80 14.58 4.12
C ASP A 46 -5.87 14.42 5.23
N GLU A 47 -6.00 15.42 6.10
CA GLU A 47 -6.87 15.34 7.29
C GLU A 47 -8.35 15.15 6.93
N GLU A 48 -8.84 15.79 5.87
CA GLU A 48 -10.25 15.71 5.48
C GLU A 48 -10.57 14.34 4.87
N ILE A 49 -9.70 13.87 3.97
CA ILE A 49 -9.86 12.57 3.30
C ILE A 49 -9.67 11.44 4.31
N ALA A 50 -8.67 11.53 5.18
CA ALA A 50 -8.41 10.53 6.21
C ALA A 50 -9.58 10.40 7.18
N ALA A 51 -10.17 11.52 7.63
CA ALA A 51 -11.36 11.50 8.48
C ALA A 51 -12.58 10.91 7.74
N LYS A 52 -12.79 11.29 6.48
CA LYS A 52 -13.93 10.82 5.67
C LYS A 52 -13.92 9.30 5.43
N TYR A 53 -12.75 8.72 5.20
CA TYR A 53 -12.60 7.30 4.87
C TYR A 53 -12.00 6.47 6.02
N GLU A 54 -11.89 7.05 7.22
CA GLU A 54 -11.32 6.42 8.42
C GLU A 54 -9.92 5.84 8.16
N LEU A 55 -9.09 6.57 7.43
CA LEU A 55 -7.73 6.15 7.10
C LEU A 55 -6.80 6.44 8.27
N ARG A 56 -5.83 5.54 8.47
CA ARG A 56 -4.73 5.78 9.38
C ARG A 56 -3.56 6.36 8.61
N ALA A 57 -3.13 7.57 8.98
CA ALA A 57 -1.96 8.21 8.41
C ALA A 57 -0.73 7.29 8.44
N GLY A 58 -0.06 7.16 7.30
CA GLY A 58 1.16 6.39 7.14
C GLY A 58 2.14 7.07 6.19
N VAL A 59 3.43 6.83 6.40
CA VAL A 59 4.52 7.35 5.53
C VAL A 59 5.06 6.29 4.56
N GLY A 60 4.61 5.05 4.70
CA GLY A 60 5.00 3.95 3.82
C GLY A 60 3.98 2.81 3.84
N LEU A 61 3.90 2.11 2.70
CA LEU A 61 3.03 0.97 2.50
C LEU A 61 3.75 -0.07 1.63
N ALA A 62 3.74 -1.33 2.04
CA ALA A 62 4.30 -2.45 1.28
C ALA A 62 3.17 -3.32 0.69
N ALA A 63 3.36 -3.85 -0.51
CA ALA A 63 2.37 -4.72 -1.16
C ALA A 63 1.94 -5.94 -0.31
N PRO A 64 2.80 -6.57 0.52
CA PRO A 64 2.36 -7.63 1.44
C PRO A 64 1.33 -7.19 2.48
N GLN A 65 1.31 -5.91 2.86
CA GLN A 65 0.26 -5.35 3.74
C GLN A 65 -1.10 -5.30 3.03
N LEU A 66 -1.15 -5.43 1.71
CA LEU A 66 -2.36 -5.58 0.91
C LEU A 66 -2.63 -7.04 0.53
N GLY A 67 -1.97 -8.00 1.21
CA GLY A 67 -2.05 -9.42 0.87
C GLY A 67 -1.35 -9.82 -0.43
N LYS A 68 -0.60 -8.91 -1.07
CA LYS A 68 0.11 -9.18 -2.33
C LYS A 68 1.57 -9.52 -2.03
N GLU A 69 1.95 -10.78 -2.20
CA GLU A 69 3.27 -11.32 -1.83
C GLU A 69 4.37 -10.94 -2.85
N ILE A 70 4.48 -9.66 -3.24
CA ILE A 70 5.45 -9.14 -4.20
C ILE A 70 6.33 -8.02 -3.61
N GLN A 71 7.55 -7.88 -4.12
CA GLN A 71 8.52 -6.89 -3.67
C GLN A 71 8.21 -5.50 -4.26
N MET A 72 7.28 -4.80 -3.61
CA MET A 72 6.90 -3.43 -3.95
C MET A 72 6.60 -2.63 -2.69
N ILE A 73 7.11 -1.39 -2.64
CA ILE A 73 6.86 -0.44 -1.57
C ILE A 73 6.52 0.93 -2.16
N ALA A 74 5.68 1.69 -1.46
CA ALA A 74 5.48 3.11 -1.65
C ALA A 74 5.96 3.84 -0.39
N LEU A 75 6.61 4.99 -0.58
CA LEU A 75 7.12 5.85 0.49
C LEU A 75 6.73 7.29 0.17
N LEU A 76 6.17 7.98 1.16
CA LEU A 76 5.80 9.38 1.10
C LEU A 76 6.07 10.00 2.47
N ILE A 77 7.18 10.73 2.59
CA ILE A 77 7.60 11.40 3.81
C ILE A 77 7.31 12.90 3.63
N PRO A 78 6.42 13.51 4.43
CA PRO A 78 6.20 14.95 4.39
C PRO A 78 7.46 15.68 4.87
N GLY A 79 7.72 16.86 4.30
CA GLY A 79 8.83 17.74 4.65
C GLY A 79 8.50 18.71 5.77
#